data_AF-A0A931QGV5-F1
#
_entry.id   AF-A0A931QGV5-F1
#
_cell.length_a   1.000
_cell.length_b   1.000
_cell.length_c   1.000
_cell.angle_alpha   90.00
_cell.angle_beta   90.00
_cell.angle_gamma   90.00
#
_symmetry.space_group_name_H-M   'P 1'
#
loop_
_entity.id
_entity.type
_entity.pdbx_description
1 polymer ?
#
loop_
_entity_poly.entity_id
_entity_poly.type
_entity_poly.pdbx_seq_one_letter_code
_entity_poly.pdbx_strand_id
1 'polypeptide(L)'
;VLANTKDPQEELAVLEAQIQGAGQIVVDIYSRYLFEKEVFERREQSELSADDFNDIMERAQKATYGEGIDEKYLQKFMWTWKPHYYSSGLSFYNFPYAFGLLFATGLYAIYKQRGADFVDDYKKLLASTGEASAADLAKRFGIDIRRRKFWEDSIAIIGRRIDRFCEI
;
A
#
# COMPACT_ATOMS: atom_id res chain seq x y z
N VAL A 1 4.48 -19.25 -11.77
CA VAL A 1 5.20 -18.61 -12.89
C VAL A 1 6.65 -18.38 -12.52
N LEU A 2 6.97 -17.46 -11.59
CA LEU A 2 8.36 -17.17 -11.18
C LEU A 2 9.19 -18.41 -10.79
N ALA A 3 8.65 -19.35 -10.01
CA ALA A 3 9.38 -20.55 -9.61
C ALA A 3 9.60 -21.60 -10.73
N ASN A 4 8.91 -21.46 -11.87
CA ASN A 4 8.86 -22.49 -12.92
C ASN A 4 9.31 -21.98 -14.30
N THR A 5 9.42 -20.65 -14.50
CA THR A 5 9.93 -20.11 -15.76
C THR A 5 11.44 -20.28 -15.85
N LYS A 6 11.92 -20.52 -17.07
CA LYS A 6 13.35 -20.56 -17.39
C LYS A 6 13.76 -19.39 -18.28
N ASP A 7 12.81 -18.55 -18.67
CA ASP A 7 13.04 -17.38 -19.51
C ASP A 7 13.17 -16.13 -18.61
N PRO A 8 14.36 -15.49 -18.55
CA PRO A 8 14.55 -14.27 -17.80
C PRO A 8 13.59 -13.13 -18.19
N GLN A 9 13.15 -13.07 -19.46
CA GLN A 9 12.23 -12.03 -19.93
C GLN A 9 10.81 -12.23 -19.38
N GLU A 10 10.36 -13.48 -19.24
CA GLU A 10 9.08 -13.78 -18.58
C GLU A 10 9.15 -13.43 -17.07
N GLU A 11 10.28 -13.73 -16.42
CA GLU A 11 10.49 -13.38 -15.02
C GLU A 11 10.45 -11.85 -14.83
N LEU A 12 11.17 -11.12 -15.69
CA LEU A 12 11.23 -9.65 -15.66
C LEU A 12 9.86 -9.02 -15.83
N ALA A 13 9.07 -9.45 -16.82
CA ALA A 13 7.74 -8.91 -17.08
C ALA A 13 6.77 -9.13 -15.89
N VAL A 14 6.84 -10.29 -15.24
CA VAL A 14 6.02 -10.58 -14.06
C VAL A 14 6.45 -9.73 -12.86
N LEU A 15 7.75 -9.59 -12.63
CA LEU A 15 8.29 -8.77 -11.54
C LEU A 15 7.93 -7.29 -11.76
N GLU A 16 8.10 -6.77 -12.97
CA GLU A 16 7.74 -5.39 -13.33
C GLU A 16 6.27 -5.11 -12.99
N ALA A 17 5.35 -5.95 -13.47
CA ALA A 17 3.92 -5.77 -13.21
C ALA A 17 3.60 -5.78 -11.70
N GLN A 18 4.24 -6.66 -10.93
CA GLN A 18 4.07 -6.73 -9.48
C GLN A 18 4.64 -5.51 -8.75
N ILE A 19 5.81 -5.03 -9.16
CA ILE A 19 6.49 -3.88 -8.56
C ILE A 19 5.74 -2.59 -8.88
N GLN A 20 5.31 -2.40 -10.13
CA GLN A 20 4.50 -1.25 -10.53
C GLN A 20 3.17 -1.20 -9.75
N GLY A 21 2.48 -2.33 -9.63
CA GLY A 21 1.26 -2.42 -8.82
C GLY A 21 1.49 -2.12 -7.34
N ALA A 22 2.59 -2.62 -6.77
CA ALA A 22 2.97 -2.30 -5.39
C ALA A 22 3.30 -0.81 -5.21
N GLY A 23 4.00 -0.19 -6.17
CA GLY A 23 4.30 1.24 -6.15
C GLY A 23 3.03 2.10 -6.15
N GLN A 24 2.04 1.76 -6.98
CA GLN A 24 0.73 2.44 -6.96
C GLN A 24 0.01 2.27 -5.61
N ILE A 25 0.02 1.08 -5.03
CA ILE A 25 -0.77 0.84 -3.82
C ILE A 25 -0.06 1.29 -2.53
N VAL A 26 1.27 1.26 -2.48
CA VAL A 26 2.03 1.64 -1.28
C VAL A 26 2.45 3.11 -1.34
N VAL A 27 2.98 3.59 -2.47
CA VAL A 27 3.55 4.94 -2.58
C VAL A 27 2.47 5.96 -2.96
N ASP A 28 1.72 5.77 -4.06
CA ASP A 28 0.68 6.73 -4.48
C ASP A 28 -0.40 6.85 -3.40
N ILE A 29 -0.91 5.74 -2.88
CA ILE A 29 -1.96 5.80 -1.85
C ILE A 29 -1.46 6.45 -0.55
N TYR A 30 -0.20 6.24 -0.15
CA TYR A 30 0.34 6.96 1.01
C TYR A 30 0.40 8.47 0.74
N SER A 31 0.77 8.89 -0.49
CA SER A 31 0.72 10.29 -0.90
C SER A 31 -0.69 10.86 -0.74
N ARG A 32 -1.68 10.11 -1.23
CA ARG A 32 -3.09 10.50 -1.19
C ARG A 32 -3.64 10.56 0.25
N TYR A 33 -3.18 9.66 1.13
CA TYR A 33 -3.49 9.70 2.55
C TYR A 33 -2.91 10.96 3.22
N LEU A 34 -1.64 11.30 2.96
CA LEU A 34 -1.01 12.50 3.51
C LEU A 34 -1.72 13.77 3.01
N PHE A 35 -2.07 13.82 1.72
CA PHE A 35 -2.84 14.91 1.15
C PHE A 35 -4.18 15.09 1.85
N GLU A 36 -4.99 14.04 1.95
CA GLU A 36 -6.33 14.11 2.54
C GLU A 36 -6.28 14.44 4.04
N LYS A 37 -5.32 13.87 4.78
CA LYS A 37 -5.08 14.17 6.19
C LYS A 37 -4.78 15.66 6.37
N GLU A 38 -3.84 16.20 5.61
CA GLU A 38 -3.45 17.60 5.76
C GLU A 38 -4.55 18.57 5.30
N VAL A 39 -5.31 18.22 4.26
CA VAL A 39 -6.49 18.99 3.86
C VAL A 39 -7.46 19.10 5.03
N PHE A 40 -7.79 18.01 5.72
CA PHE A 40 -8.71 18.06 6.85
C PHE A 40 -8.14 18.87 8.02
N GLU A 41 -6.86 18.67 8.37
CA GLU A 41 -6.20 19.41 9.45
C GLU A 41 -6.17 20.92 9.19
N ARG A 42 -5.86 21.36 7.96
CA ARG A 42 -5.89 22.79 7.62
C ARG A 42 -7.31 23.34 7.50
N ARG A 43 -8.25 22.52 7.02
CA ARG A 43 -9.65 22.92 6.84
C ARG A 43 -10.36 23.19 8.16
N GLU A 44 -9.95 22.56 9.25
CA GLU A 44 -10.42 22.89 10.59
C GLU A 44 -10.07 24.32 11.02
N GLN A 45 -8.99 24.91 10.44
CA GLN A 45 -8.48 26.22 10.83
C GLN A 45 -8.93 27.34 9.88
N SER A 46 -9.06 27.07 8.58
CA SER A 46 -9.44 28.09 7.60
C SER A 46 -10.06 27.52 6.32
N GLU A 47 -10.61 28.43 5.52
CA GLU A 47 -10.87 28.15 4.10
C GLU A 47 -9.56 27.83 3.37
N LEU A 48 -9.62 26.98 2.34
CA LEU A 48 -8.48 26.58 1.52
C LEU A 48 -8.67 27.04 0.08
N SER A 49 -7.68 27.74 -0.45
CA SER A 49 -7.60 28.13 -1.85
C SER A 49 -7.09 26.98 -2.73
N ALA A 50 -7.22 27.11 -4.05
CA ALA A 50 -6.62 26.17 -5.00
C ALA A 50 -5.09 26.08 -4.85
N ASP A 51 -4.42 27.18 -4.50
CA ASP A 51 -2.98 27.20 -4.27
C ASP A 51 -2.59 26.42 -3.01
N ASP A 52 -3.42 26.47 -1.95
CA ASP A 52 -3.22 25.62 -0.77
C ASP A 52 -3.32 24.13 -1.12
N PHE A 53 -4.32 23.73 -1.91
CA PHE A 53 -4.44 22.34 -2.36
C PHE A 53 -3.27 21.90 -3.24
N ASN A 54 -2.79 22.76 -4.12
CA ASN A 54 -1.61 22.49 -4.95
C ASN A 54 -0.36 22.27 -4.08
N ASP A 55 -0.13 23.14 -3.10
CA ASP A 55 0.99 23.03 -2.15
C ASP A 55 0.93 21.73 -1.33
N ILE A 56 -0.24 21.40 -0.77
CA ILE A 56 -0.43 20.13 -0.03
C ILE A 56 -0.14 18.92 -0.94
N MET A 57 -0.62 18.96 -2.18
CA MET A 57 -0.41 17.87 -3.14
C MET A 57 1.06 17.68 -3.53
N GLU A 58 1.80 18.76 -3.75
CA GLU A 58 3.24 18.69 -4.01
C GLU A 58 4.01 18.18 -2.78
N ARG A 59 3.70 18.68 -1.57
CA ARG A 59 4.34 18.22 -0.34
C ARG A 59 4.07 16.75 -0.06
N ALA A 60 2.84 16.29 -0.29
CA ALA A 60 2.49 14.88 -0.20
C ALA A 60 3.26 14.01 -1.20
N GLN A 61 3.41 14.46 -2.46
CA GLN A 61 4.20 13.72 -3.46
C GLN A 61 5.68 13.65 -3.07
N LYS A 62 6.28 14.78 -2.66
CA LYS A 62 7.69 14.82 -2.22
C LYS A 62 7.95 13.90 -1.03
N ALA A 63 7.04 13.87 -0.06
CA ALA A 63 7.18 13.06 1.15
C ALA A 63 7.11 11.54 0.87
N THR A 64 6.42 11.11 -0.18
CA THR A 64 6.20 9.68 -0.44
C THR A 64 7.03 9.11 -1.57
N TYR A 65 7.20 9.86 -2.65
CA TYR A 65 7.99 9.42 -3.80
C TYR A 65 9.49 9.65 -3.61
N GLY A 66 9.89 10.53 -2.69
CA GLY A 66 11.29 10.86 -2.46
C GLY A 66 11.99 11.29 -3.75
N GLU A 67 13.12 10.67 -4.05
CA GLU A 67 13.91 10.93 -5.27
C GLU A 67 13.40 10.16 -6.51
N GLY A 68 12.28 9.42 -6.39
CA GLY A 68 11.72 8.63 -7.49
C GLY A 68 10.96 9.44 -8.54
N ILE A 69 10.70 10.73 -8.30
CA ILE A 69 10.08 11.65 -9.25
C ILE A 69 10.94 12.91 -9.34
N ASP A 70 11.27 13.35 -10.56
CA ASP A 70 11.88 14.67 -10.78
C ASP A 70 10.88 15.76 -10.40
N GLU A 71 11.30 16.66 -9.51
CA GLU A 71 10.47 17.74 -8.96
C GLU A 71 9.80 18.61 -10.02
N LYS A 72 10.40 18.73 -11.21
CA LYS A 72 9.82 19.48 -12.34
C LYS A 72 8.52 18.88 -12.86
N TYR A 73 8.25 17.61 -12.56
CA TYR A 73 7.10 16.85 -13.06
C TYR A 73 6.09 16.49 -11.96
N LEU A 74 6.21 17.09 -10.77
CA LEU A 74 5.21 16.95 -9.72
C LEU A 74 3.83 17.40 -10.22
N GLN A 75 2.82 16.61 -9.91
CA GLN A 75 1.47 16.79 -10.42
C GLN A 75 0.63 17.56 -9.40
N LYS A 76 0.88 18.86 -9.25
CA LYS A 76 0.18 19.69 -8.24
C LYS A 76 -1.33 19.70 -8.38
N PHE A 77 -1.85 19.52 -9.59
CA PHE A 77 -3.29 19.45 -9.87
C PHE A 77 -3.91 18.06 -9.70
N MET A 78 -3.13 17.06 -9.26
CA MET A 78 -3.60 15.66 -9.16
C MET A 78 -4.84 15.51 -8.26
N TRP A 79 -5.04 16.43 -7.31
CA TRP A 79 -6.23 16.43 -6.47
C TRP A 79 -7.53 16.63 -7.25
N THR A 80 -7.50 17.28 -8.42
CA THR A 80 -8.69 17.64 -9.21
C THR A 80 -9.37 16.47 -9.92
N TRP A 81 -8.64 15.40 -10.25
CA TRP A 81 -9.14 14.28 -11.07
C TRP A 81 -9.09 12.92 -10.38
N LYS A 82 -8.77 12.88 -9.08
CA LYS A 82 -8.88 11.65 -8.28
C LYS A 82 -10.27 11.61 -7.62
N PRO A 83 -11.24 10.86 -8.18
CA PRO A 83 -12.65 10.96 -7.78
C PRO A 83 -12.89 10.64 -6.30
N HIS A 84 -12.03 9.80 -5.71
CA HIS A 84 -12.16 9.36 -4.32
C HIS A 84 -12.11 10.49 -3.28
N TYR A 85 -11.48 11.63 -3.58
CA TYR A 85 -11.48 12.79 -2.65
C TYR A 85 -12.84 13.46 -2.54
N TYR A 86 -13.72 13.23 -3.51
CA TYR A 86 -15.01 13.91 -3.63
C TYR A 86 -16.18 13.02 -3.20
N SER A 87 -15.88 11.89 -2.55
CA SER A 87 -16.89 11.05 -1.91
C SER A 87 -17.02 11.43 -0.44
N SER A 88 -18.01 12.28 -0.13
CA SER A 88 -18.20 12.83 1.23
C SER A 88 -18.50 11.80 2.32
N GLY A 89 -18.92 10.59 1.95
CA GLY A 89 -19.15 9.48 2.88
C GLY A 89 -17.98 8.50 3.01
N LEU A 90 -16.91 8.67 2.23
CA LEU A 90 -15.81 7.70 2.11
C LEU A 90 -14.44 8.39 2.22
N SER A 91 -14.25 9.20 3.25
CA SER A 91 -12.93 9.76 3.56
C SER A 91 -11.88 8.64 3.72
N PHE A 92 -10.67 8.90 3.25
CA PHE A 92 -9.55 7.95 3.25
C PHE A 92 -9.85 6.65 2.50
N TYR A 93 -10.77 6.67 1.53
CA TYR A 93 -11.19 5.50 0.73
C TYR A 93 -10.04 4.65 0.21
N ASN A 94 -8.91 5.27 -0.12
CA ASN A 94 -7.80 4.59 -0.77
C ASN A 94 -6.95 3.79 0.23
N PHE A 95 -6.92 4.19 1.50
CA PHE A 95 -6.10 3.56 2.52
C PHE A 95 -6.37 2.05 2.69
N PRO A 96 -7.62 1.56 2.65
CA PRO A 96 -7.94 0.13 2.60
C PRO A 96 -7.20 -0.68 1.54
N TYR A 97 -6.85 -0.13 0.37
CA TYR A 97 -6.06 -0.87 -0.63
C TYR A 97 -4.62 -1.09 -0.16
N ALA A 98 -3.98 -0.07 0.42
CA ALA A 98 -2.65 -0.18 1.00
C ALA A 98 -2.64 -1.20 2.15
N PHE A 99 -3.64 -1.11 3.04
CA PHE A 99 -3.86 -2.11 4.08
C PHE A 99 -4.02 -3.51 3.49
N GLY A 100 -4.89 -3.69 2.50
CA GLY A 100 -5.19 -4.99 1.90
C GLY A 100 -3.98 -5.65 1.25
N LEU A 101 -3.20 -4.89 0.47
CA LEU A 101 -1.96 -5.39 -0.14
C LEU A 101 -0.97 -5.81 0.93
N LEU A 102 -0.67 -4.95 1.89
CA LEU A 102 0.33 -5.22 2.92
C LEU A 102 -0.13 -6.32 3.89
N PHE A 103 -1.41 -6.42 4.18
CA PHE A 103 -1.97 -7.53 4.95
C PHE A 103 -1.78 -8.83 4.20
N ALA A 104 -2.13 -8.89 2.90
CA ALA A 104 -1.95 -10.08 2.08
C ALA A 104 -0.46 -10.50 1.96
N THR A 105 0.46 -9.55 1.73
CA THR A 105 1.89 -9.88 1.68
C THR A 105 2.45 -10.30 3.04
N GLY A 106 1.93 -9.76 4.14
CA GLY A 106 2.27 -10.18 5.50
C GLY A 106 1.82 -11.60 5.82
N LEU A 107 0.59 -11.96 5.45
CA LEU A 107 0.11 -13.34 5.56
C LEU A 107 0.95 -14.29 4.69
N TYR A 108 1.38 -13.85 3.50
CA TYR A 108 2.29 -14.63 2.67
C TYR A 108 3.69 -14.76 3.29
N ALA A 109 4.21 -13.73 3.97
CA ALA A 109 5.47 -13.82 4.71
C ALA A 109 5.37 -14.86 5.85
N ILE A 110 4.24 -14.93 6.55
CA ILE A 110 3.97 -15.95 7.57
C ILE A 110 3.90 -17.34 6.94
N TYR A 111 3.22 -17.50 5.80
CA TYR A 111 3.21 -18.75 5.06
C TYR A 111 4.62 -19.21 4.68
N LYS A 112 5.52 -18.30 4.28
CA LYS A 112 6.91 -18.62 3.97
C LYS A 112 7.70 -19.14 5.18
N GLN A 113 7.27 -18.83 6.41
CA GLN A 113 7.89 -19.30 7.65
C GLN A 113 7.26 -20.61 8.17
N ARG A 114 5.92 -20.67 8.20
CA ARG A 114 5.14 -21.77 8.78
C ARG A 114 4.81 -22.89 7.78
N GLY A 115 4.90 -22.62 6.48
CA GLY A 115 4.56 -23.57 5.42
C GLY A 115 3.09 -24.02 5.46
N ALA A 116 2.87 -25.31 5.18
CA ALA A 116 1.55 -25.90 5.06
C ALA A 116 0.70 -25.77 6.34
N ASP A 117 1.33 -25.72 7.52
CA ASP A 117 0.64 -25.61 8.81
C ASP A 117 -0.13 -24.28 8.97
N PHE A 118 0.16 -23.28 8.14
CA PHE A 118 -0.57 -22.01 8.13
C PHE A 118 -1.83 -22.04 7.27
N VAL A 119 -1.98 -23.00 6.36
CA VAL A 119 -3.05 -22.99 5.35
C VAL A 119 -4.43 -23.08 6.00
N ASP A 120 -4.58 -23.91 7.04
CA ASP A 120 -5.86 -24.04 7.73
C ASP A 120 -6.21 -22.81 8.57
N ASP A 121 -5.21 -22.17 9.19
CA ASP A 121 -5.38 -20.88 9.87
C ASP A 121 -5.80 -19.78 8.89
N TYR A 122 -5.17 -19.72 7.71
CA TYR A 122 -5.52 -18.78 6.65
C TYR A 122 -6.97 -18.97 6.16
N LYS A 123 -7.40 -20.22 5.94
CA LYS A 123 -8.79 -20.51 5.55
C LYS A 123 -9.79 -20.07 6.62
N LYS A 124 -9.50 -20.35 7.90
CA LYS A 124 -10.36 -19.93 9.02
C LYS A 124 -10.41 -18.41 9.16
N LEU A 125 -9.28 -17.73 8.96
CA LEU A 125 -9.21 -16.27 8.94
C LEU A 125 -10.13 -15.69 7.86
N LEU A 126 -10.04 -16.21 6.62
CA LEU A 126 -10.92 -15.78 5.52
C LEU A 126 -12.40 -16.06 5.82
N ALA A 127 -12.72 -17.23 6.38
CA ALA A 127 -14.08 -17.60 6.75
C ALA A 127 -14.68 -16.67 7.82
N SER A 128 -13.85 -16.09 8.68
CA SER A 128 -14.28 -15.16 9.74
C SER A 128 -14.42 -13.69 9.29
N THR A 129 -14.33 -13.41 7.99
CA THR A 129 -14.43 -12.05 7.46
C THR A 129 -15.77 -11.40 7.85
N GLY A 130 -15.72 -10.19 8.41
CA GLY A 130 -16.90 -9.45 8.84
C GLY A 130 -17.37 -9.75 10.27
N GLU A 131 -16.78 -10.73 10.96
CA GLU A 131 -17.16 -11.06 12.35
C GLU A 131 -16.55 -10.09 13.39
N ALA A 132 -15.43 -9.45 13.09
CA ALA A 132 -14.74 -8.53 13.99
C ALA A 132 -13.78 -7.61 13.24
N SER A 133 -13.06 -6.74 13.97
CA SER A 133 -11.99 -5.93 13.39
C SER A 133 -10.87 -6.81 12.82
N ALA A 134 -10.18 -6.35 11.78
CA ALA A 134 -9.09 -7.10 11.17
C ALA A 134 -8.00 -7.50 12.19
N ALA A 135 -7.76 -6.65 13.19
CA ALA A 135 -6.76 -6.92 14.23
C ALA A 135 -7.23 -8.00 15.20
N ASP A 136 -8.51 -8.05 15.54
CA ASP A 136 -9.04 -9.09 16.43
C ASP A 136 -9.12 -10.43 15.71
N LEU A 137 -9.50 -10.43 14.42
CA LEU A 137 -9.49 -11.63 13.58
C LEU A 137 -8.07 -12.19 13.44
N ALA A 138 -7.09 -11.35 13.06
CA ALA A 138 -5.70 -11.76 12.94
C ALA A 138 -5.14 -12.33 14.25
N LYS A 139 -5.48 -11.72 15.40
CA LYS A 139 -5.03 -12.16 16.72
C LYS A 139 -5.50 -13.57 17.09
N ARG A 140 -6.68 -14.00 16.64
CA ARG A 140 -7.18 -15.39 16.84
C ARG A 140 -6.22 -16.45 16.28
N PHE A 141 -5.38 -16.08 15.31
CA PHE A 141 -4.43 -16.96 14.64
C PHE A 141 -2.97 -16.64 15.00
N GLY A 142 -2.74 -15.92 16.11
CA GLY A 142 -1.41 -15.56 16.58
C GLY A 142 -0.72 -14.45 15.78
N ILE A 143 -1.48 -13.67 15.01
CA ILE A 143 -0.94 -12.59 14.17
C ILE A 143 -1.28 -11.23 14.81
N ASP A 144 -0.26 -10.47 15.19
CA ASP A 144 -0.42 -9.12 15.74
C ASP A 144 -0.13 -8.04 14.69
N ILE A 145 -1.16 -7.65 13.94
CA ILE A 145 -1.06 -6.58 12.93
C ILE A 145 -0.92 -5.18 13.51
N ARG A 146 -0.96 -5.01 14.84
CA ARG A 146 -0.61 -3.73 15.49
C ARG A 146 0.89 -3.60 15.72
N ARG A 147 1.68 -4.65 15.46
CA ARG A 147 3.14 -4.61 15.56
C ARG A 147 3.76 -4.15 14.25
N ARG A 148 4.68 -3.19 14.36
CA ARG A 148 5.51 -2.71 13.26
C ARG A 148 6.17 -3.84 12.47
N LYS A 149 6.68 -4.87 13.16
CA LYS A 149 7.34 -6.03 12.56
C LYS A 149 6.49 -6.74 11.48
N PHE A 150 5.17 -6.86 11.69
CA PHE A 150 4.29 -7.48 10.70
C PHE A 150 4.34 -6.70 9.37
N TRP A 151 4.22 -5.38 9.43
CA TRP A 151 4.25 -4.52 8.25
C TRP A 151 5.63 -4.43 7.61
N GLU A 152 6.70 -4.47 8.40
CA GLU A 152 8.08 -4.57 7.88
C GLU A 152 8.28 -5.87 7.10
N ASP A 153 7.78 -7.00 7.60
CA ASP A 153 7.83 -8.28 6.89
C ASP A 153 7.00 -8.26 5.60
N SER A 154 5.83 -7.60 5.62
CA SER A 154 4.99 -7.37 4.44
C SER A 154 5.72 -6.59 3.34
N ILE A 155 6.42 -5.51 3.71
CA ILE A 155 7.19 -4.66 2.79
C ILE A 155 8.43 -5.41 2.28
N ALA A 156 9.09 -6.20 3.14
CA ALA A 156 10.27 -6.97 2.75
C ALA A 156 10.00 -7.99 1.62
N ILE A 157 8.76 -8.47 1.46
CA ILE A 157 8.35 -9.28 0.31
C ILE A 157 8.46 -8.49 -1.00
N ILE A 158 8.06 -7.22 -0.99
CA ILE A 158 8.17 -6.32 -2.15
C ILE A 158 9.64 -5.99 -2.39
N GLY A 159 10.41 -5.67 -1.34
CA GLY A 159 11.85 -5.42 -1.43
C GLY A 159 12.61 -6.54 -2.14
N ARG A 160 12.39 -7.80 -1.73
CA ARG A 160 13.01 -8.96 -2.39
C ARG A 160 12.66 -9.11 -3.87
N ARG A 161 11.47 -8.67 -4.30
CA ARG A 161 11.09 -8.67 -5.72
C ARG A 161 11.85 -7.60 -6.49
N ILE A 162 12.03 -6.42 -5.89
CA ILE A 162 12.85 -5.33 -6.45
C ILE A 162 14.31 -5.78 -6.57
N ASP A 163 14.87 -6.35 -5.50
CA ASP A 163 16.25 -6.87 -5.52
C ASP A 163 16.42 -7.89 -6.66
N ARG A 164 15.49 -8.85 -6.78
CA ARG A 164 15.52 -9.84 -7.87
C ARG A 164 15.38 -9.20 -9.25
N PHE A 165 14.53 -8.19 -9.40
CA PHE A 165 14.37 -7.46 -10.67
C PHE A 165 15.67 -6.76 -11.08
N CYS A 166 16.42 -6.20 -10.14
CA CYS A 166 17.70 -5.53 -10.42
C CYS A 166 18.86 -6.49 -10.72
N GLU A 167 18.74 -7.77 -10.36
CA GLU A 167 19.75 -8.80 -10.62
C GLU A 167 19.63 -9.45 -12.02
N ILE A 168 18.45 -9.37 -12.65
CA ILE A 168 18.16 -9.94 -13.97
C ILE A 168 18.60 -8.97 -15.05
#